data_AF-A0A6F8T1B7-F1
#
_entry.id   AF-A0A6F8T1B7-F1
#
_cell.length_a   1.000
_cell.length_b   1.000
_cell.length_c   1.000
_cell.angle_alpha   90.00
_cell.angle_beta   90.00
_cell.angle_gamma   90.00
#
_symmetry.space_group_name_H-M   'P 1'
#
loop_
_entity.id
_entity.type
_entity.pdbx_description
1 polymer ?
#
loop_
_entity_poly.entity_id
_entity_poly.type
_entity_poly.pdbx_seq_one_letter_code
_entity_poly.pdbx_strand_id
1 'polypeptide(L)'
;MFMHNGEINNFISVKRHIRHLLDDDVYDWIQGETDSEHLFALFLQLAKGRDLNQLSVVGDVLQETLLKIGDIIKKFGKKGPSYYNICMTDGQRIIATRYCTHEKKKNLTFHFLEGYVFAKEGKWIKEEGPPSFIIVSSEKFNDLSEGWEDIPPQHMMLVDENKMIQLRPL
;
A
#
# COMPACT_ATOMS: atom_id res chain seq x y z
N MET A 1 -4.95 -1.55 -10.24
CA MET A 1 -4.70 -0.13 -9.93
C MET A 1 -3.76 -0.02 -8.74
N PHE A 2 -2.98 1.05 -8.68
CA PHE A 2 -1.98 1.30 -7.64
C PHE A 2 -1.94 2.79 -7.29
N MET A 3 -1.81 3.11 -6.02
CA MET A 3 -1.50 4.44 -5.52
C MET A 3 -0.46 4.36 -4.41
N HIS A 4 0.31 5.43 -4.24
CA HIS A 4 1.33 5.54 -3.22
C HIS A 4 1.36 6.99 -2.72
N ASN A 5 1.10 7.16 -1.42
CA ASN A 5 1.32 8.40 -0.71
C ASN A 5 2.60 8.28 0.13
N GLY A 6 3.61 9.05 -0.23
CA GLY A 6 4.91 9.02 0.39
C GLY A 6 6.01 9.25 -0.63
N GLU A 7 7.20 8.75 -0.32
CA GLU A 7 8.37 8.90 -1.17
C GLU A 7 9.35 7.74 -0.98
N ILE A 8 10.01 7.35 -2.08
CA ILE A 8 11.25 6.59 -2.06
C ILE A 8 12.40 7.56 -1.78
N ASN A 9 13.09 7.35 -0.67
CA ASN A 9 14.20 8.23 -0.29
C ASN A 9 15.30 8.22 -1.36
N ASN A 10 15.75 9.42 -1.72
CA ASN A 10 16.80 9.63 -2.71
C ASN A 10 16.52 8.94 -4.05
N PHE A 11 15.24 8.89 -4.44
CA PHE A 11 14.75 8.20 -5.64
C PHE A 11 15.57 8.49 -6.90
N ILE A 12 15.92 9.75 -7.18
CA ILE A 12 16.68 10.12 -8.38
C ILE A 12 17.99 9.34 -8.52
N SER A 13 18.72 9.10 -7.42
CA SER A 13 19.97 8.33 -7.44
C SER A 13 19.73 6.85 -7.69
N VAL A 14 18.63 6.30 -7.16
CA VAL A 14 18.34 4.87 -7.18
C VAL A 14 17.48 4.44 -8.36
N LYS A 15 16.81 5.38 -9.03
CA LYS A 15 15.87 5.16 -10.12
C LYS A 15 16.44 4.28 -11.23
N ARG A 16 17.65 4.59 -11.70
CA ARG A 16 18.34 3.81 -12.74
C ARG A 16 18.57 2.36 -12.31
N HIS A 17 18.86 2.15 -11.03
CA HIS A 17 19.09 0.81 -10.49
C HIS A 17 17.80 0.01 -10.35
N ILE A 18 16.66 0.66 -10.03
CA ILE A 18 15.34 0.03 -10.07
C ILE A 18 15.01 -0.39 -11.50
N ARG A 19 15.15 0.54 -12.47
CA ARG A 19 14.90 0.30 -13.89
C ARG A 19 15.69 -0.87 -14.47
N HIS A 20 16.94 -1.06 -14.04
CA HIS A 20 17.80 -2.15 -14.51
C HIS A 20 17.36 -3.55 -14.05
N LEU A 21 16.40 -3.64 -13.12
CA LEU A 21 15.81 -4.92 -12.69
C LEU A 21 14.58 -5.33 -13.51
N LEU A 22 14.06 -4.42 -14.35
CA LEU A 22 12.85 -4.64 -15.12
C LEU A 22 13.20 -5.25 -16.47
N ASP A 23 12.46 -6.27 -16.87
CA ASP A 23 12.50 -6.73 -18.26
C ASP A 23 11.72 -5.73 -19.15
N ASP A 24 11.99 -5.77 -20.46
CA ASP A 24 11.44 -4.82 -21.44
C ASP A 24 9.91 -4.70 -21.37
N ASP A 25 9.22 -5.83 -21.23
CA ASP A 25 7.76 -5.90 -21.17
C ASP A 25 7.15 -5.19 -19.96
N VAL A 26 7.88 -5.00 -18.86
CA VAL A 26 7.45 -4.23 -17.67
C VAL A 26 8.01 -2.81 -17.73
N TYR A 27 9.24 -2.66 -18.20
CA TYR A 27 9.90 -1.36 -18.36
C TYR A 27 9.08 -0.43 -19.26
N ASP A 28 8.56 -0.95 -20.37
CA ASP A 28 7.81 -0.19 -21.37
C ASP A 28 6.44 0.32 -20.87
N TRP A 29 5.94 -0.20 -19.74
CA TRP A 29 4.72 0.33 -19.10
C TRP A 29 4.96 1.63 -18.32
N ILE A 30 6.22 1.96 -18.00
CA ILE A 30 6.53 3.20 -17.28
C ILE A 30 6.40 4.37 -18.25
N GLN A 31 5.41 5.24 -18.01
CA GLN A 31 5.13 6.40 -18.85
C GLN A 31 5.62 7.72 -18.21
N GLY A 32 5.84 7.70 -16.90
CA GLY A 32 6.23 8.84 -16.11
C GLY A 32 7.59 8.68 -15.44
N GLU A 33 7.90 9.67 -14.60
CA GLU A 33 9.18 9.77 -13.93
C GLU A 33 9.07 9.65 -12.40
N THR A 34 7.87 9.37 -11.87
CA THR A 34 7.57 9.30 -10.43
C THR A 34 8.10 8.02 -9.79
N ASP A 35 8.41 8.07 -8.51
CA ASP A 35 8.83 6.90 -7.74
C ASP A 35 7.70 5.87 -7.59
N SER A 36 6.45 6.30 -7.47
CA SER A 36 5.27 5.43 -7.39
C SER A 36 5.13 4.50 -8.61
N GLU A 37 5.35 5.01 -9.83
CA GLU A 37 5.31 4.16 -11.04
C GLU A 37 6.43 3.13 -11.04
N HIS A 38 7.63 3.50 -10.60
CA HIS A 38 8.78 2.60 -10.56
C HIS A 38 8.65 1.53 -9.47
N LEU A 39 8.05 1.91 -8.34
CA LEU A 39 7.66 1.00 -7.27
C LEU A 39 6.66 -0.03 -7.78
N PHE A 40 5.63 0.40 -8.51
CA PHE A 40 4.63 -0.50 -9.06
C PHE A 40 5.20 -1.40 -10.17
N ALA A 41 6.06 -0.85 -11.05
CA ALA A 41 6.74 -1.64 -12.07
C ALA A 41 7.62 -2.73 -11.46
N LEU A 42 8.38 -2.42 -10.39
CA LEU A 42 9.18 -3.43 -9.69
C LEU A 42 8.29 -4.50 -9.04
N PHE A 43 7.15 -4.11 -8.47
CA PHE A 43 6.16 -5.06 -7.96
C PHE A 43 5.68 -6.01 -9.07
N LEU A 44 5.30 -5.48 -10.24
CA LEU A 44 4.86 -6.29 -11.39
C LEU A 44 5.97 -7.23 -11.88
N GLN A 45 7.21 -6.76 -11.91
CA GLN A 45 8.37 -7.57 -12.27
C GLN A 45 8.54 -8.76 -11.31
N LEU A 46 8.47 -8.52 -9.99
CA LEU A 46 8.61 -9.58 -8.97
C LEU A 46 7.37 -10.50 -8.88
N ALA A 47 6.22 -10.02 -9.37
CA ALA A 47 4.99 -10.79 -9.45
C ALA A 47 4.98 -11.81 -10.60
N LYS A 48 5.89 -11.72 -11.57
CA LYS A 48 5.97 -12.67 -12.70
C LYS A 48 6.11 -14.10 -12.22
N GLY A 49 5.26 -14.99 -12.74
CA GLY A 49 5.24 -16.41 -12.39
C GLY A 49 4.69 -16.72 -10.99
N ARG A 50 4.14 -15.73 -10.26
CA ARG A 50 3.51 -15.91 -8.94
C ARG A 50 2.00 -16.07 -9.11
N ASP A 51 1.36 -16.83 -8.21
CA ASP A 51 -0.09 -16.98 -8.19
C ASP A 51 -0.76 -15.79 -7.48
N LEU A 52 -1.07 -14.74 -8.24
CA LEU A 52 -1.70 -13.52 -7.71
C LEU A 52 -3.19 -13.71 -7.35
N ASN A 53 -3.79 -14.88 -7.61
CA ASN A 53 -5.14 -15.18 -7.10
C ASN A 53 -5.13 -15.38 -5.57
N GLN A 54 -3.96 -15.66 -4.99
CA GLN A 54 -3.79 -15.74 -3.54
C GLN A 54 -3.38 -14.38 -2.98
N LEU A 55 -4.26 -13.79 -2.17
CA LEU A 55 -4.02 -12.45 -1.60
C LEU A 55 -2.76 -12.40 -0.71
N SER A 56 -2.44 -13.50 -0.03
CA SER A 56 -1.19 -13.67 0.73
C SER A 56 0.05 -13.54 -0.16
N VAL A 57 0.04 -14.16 -1.34
CA VAL A 57 1.15 -14.09 -2.31
C VAL A 57 1.33 -12.67 -2.82
N VAL A 58 0.25 -11.95 -3.10
CA VAL A 58 0.32 -10.52 -3.46
C VAL A 58 0.97 -9.71 -2.33
N GLY A 59 0.60 -10.00 -1.07
CA GLY A 59 1.23 -9.40 0.10
C GLY A 59 2.73 -9.70 0.21
N ASP A 60 3.13 -10.95 -0.06
CA ASP A 60 4.53 -11.38 -0.05
C ASP A 60 5.36 -10.66 -1.11
N VAL A 61 4.84 -10.56 -2.34
CA VAL A 61 5.52 -9.84 -3.43
C VAL A 61 5.65 -8.37 -3.10
N LEU A 62 4.63 -7.75 -2.48
CA LEU A 62 4.72 -6.35 -2.05
C LEU A 62 5.81 -6.16 -0.97
N GLN A 63 5.87 -7.03 0.03
CA GLN A 63 6.93 -6.98 1.05
C GLN A 63 8.31 -7.19 0.41
N GLU A 64 8.46 -8.15 -0.50
CA GLU A 64 9.69 -8.39 -1.26
C GLU A 64 10.12 -7.15 -2.06
N THR A 65 9.16 -6.46 -2.68
CA THR A 65 9.38 -5.20 -3.42
C THR A 65 9.94 -4.10 -2.51
N LEU A 66 9.34 -3.91 -1.33
CA LEU A 66 9.78 -2.91 -0.35
C LEU A 66 11.20 -3.21 0.16
N LEU A 67 11.50 -4.48 0.45
CA LEU A 67 12.84 -4.91 0.86
C LEU A 67 13.86 -4.68 -0.25
N LYS A 68 13.53 -5.01 -1.50
CA LYS A 68 14.40 -4.81 -2.66
C LYS A 68 14.77 -3.34 -2.85
N ILE A 69 13.79 -2.43 -2.73
CA ILE A 69 14.06 -0.99 -2.80
C ILE A 69 14.93 -0.54 -1.63
N GLY A 70 14.67 -1.05 -0.43
CA GLY A 70 15.51 -0.80 0.74
C GLY A 70 16.98 -1.18 0.50
N ASP A 71 17.23 -2.32 -0.14
CA ASP A 71 18.59 -2.77 -0.46
C ASP A 71 19.25 -1.94 -1.55
N ILE A 72 18.49 -1.49 -2.57
CA ILE A 72 19.00 -0.57 -3.60
C ILE A 72 19.39 0.76 -2.94
N ILE A 73 18.56 1.32 -2.06
CA ILE A 73 18.87 2.56 -1.34
C ILE A 73 20.12 2.39 -0.47
N LYS A 74 20.26 1.27 0.26
CA LYS A 74 21.45 1.00 1.06
C LYS A 74 22.72 0.94 0.22
N LYS A 75 22.64 0.41 -1.01
CA LYS A 75 23.81 0.19 -1.87
C LYS A 75 24.18 1.41 -2.72
N PHE A 76 23.20 2.14 -3.24
CA PHE A 76 23.40 3.19 -4.25
C PHE A 76 22.82 4.55 -3.86
N GLY A 77 22.02 4.61 -2.79
CA GLY A 77 21.38 5.82 -2.32
C GLY A 77 22.06 6.44 -1.10
N LYS A 78 21.36 7.37 -0.47
CA LYS A 78 21.72 7.97 0.82
C LYS A 78 20.79 7.44 1.92
N LYS A 79 21.24 7.47 3.18
CA LYS A 79 20.38 7.13 4.32
C LYS A 79 19.27 8.18 4.48
N GLY A 80 18.03 7.73 4.62
CA GLY A 80 16.87 8.60 4.84
C GLY A 80 15.56 7.80 4.93
N PRO A 81 14.48 8.39 5.44
CA PRO A 81 13.19 7.72 5.57
C PRO A 81 12.51 7.60 4.21
N SER A 82 11.99 6.41 3.90
CA SER A 82 11.04 6.21 2.81
C SER A 82 9.68 5.89 3.40
N TYR A 83 8.63 6.42 2.80
CA TYR A 83 7.25 6.27 3.26
C TYR A 83 6.44 5.54 2.20
N TYR A 84 5.76 4.49 2.61
CA TYR A 84 5.02 3.61 1.72
C TYR A 84 3.59 3.46 2.24
N ASN A 85 2.78 4.52 2.11
CA ASN A 85 1.33 4.37 2.22
C ASN A 85 0.79 3.98 0.85
N ILE A 86 0.80 2.68 0.58
CA ILE A 86 0.38 2.11 -0.70
C ILE A 86 -1.06 1.67 -0.59
N CYS A 87 -1.85 1.83 -1.65
CA CYS A 87 -3.11 1.12 -1.83
C CYS A 87 -3.14 0.51 -3.23
N MET A 88 -3.46 -0.78 -3.32
CA MET A 88 -3.49 -1.55 -4.55
C MET A 88 -4.78 -2.37 -4.62
N THR A 89 -5.34 -2.49 -5.82
CA THR A 89 -6.52 -3.32 -6.06
C THR A 89 -6.53 -3.91 -7.46
N ASP A 90 -7.11 -5.09 -7.59
CA ASP A 90 -7.48 -5.75 -8.84
C ASP A 90 -8.96 -5.55 -9.21
N GLY A 91 -9.70 -4.75 -8.43
CA GLY A 91 -11.14 -4.53 -8.56
C GLY A 91 -12.01 -5.39 -7.65
N GLN A 92 -11.44 -6.40 -6.99
CA GLN A 92 -12.16 -7.29 -6.05
C GLN A 92 -11.55 -7.27 -4.65
N ARG A 93 -10.22 -7.17 -4.56
CA ARG A 93 -9.44 -7.22 -3.33
C ARG A 93 -8.63 -5.94 -3.16
N ILE A 94 -8.27 -5.61 -1.93
CA ILE A 94 -7.45 -4.43 -1.61
C ILE A 94 -6.24 -4.85 -0.78
N ILE A 95 -5.08 -4.29 -1.09
CA ILE A 95 -3.92 -4.27 -0.19
C ILE A 95 -3.59 -2.83 0.14
N ALA A 96 -3.42 -2.53 1.42
CA ALA A 96 -2.96 -1.23 1.89
C ALA A 96 -1.74 -1.39 2.81
N THR A 97 -0.79 -0.47 2.79
CA THR A 97 0.37 -0.50 3.71
C THR A 97 0.48 0.80 4.48
N ARG A 98 0.95 0.74 5.74
CA ARG A 98 1.41 1.90 6.51
C ARG A 98 2.82 1.62 6.99
N TYR A 99 3.80 1.95 6.15
CA TYR A 99 5.19 1.55 6.37
C TYR A 99 6.16 2.72 6.19
N CYS A 100 7.11 2.84 7.13
CA CYS A 100 8.24 3.77 7.06
C CYS A 100 9.53 3.03 7.39
N THR A 101 10.57 3.23 6.57
CA THR A 101 11.86 2.55 6.77
C THR A 101 12.67 3.09 7.94
N HIS A 102 12.19 4.13 8.63
CA HIS A 102 12.93 4.80 9.69
C HIS A 102 12.15 4.79 11.02
N GLU A 103 12.58 3.94 11.96
CA GLU A 103 11.90 3.69 13.25
C GLU A 103 11.60 4.96 14.07
N LYS A 104 12.50 5.96 14.02
CA LYS A 104 12.34 7.21 14.80
C LYS A 104 11.49 8.30 14.12
N LYS A 105 11.02 8.08 12.89
CA LYS A 105 10.20 9.06 12.18
C LYS A 105 8.73 8.69 12.31
N LYS A 106 7.87 9.70 12.44
CA LYS A 106 6.43 9.49 12.51
C LYS A 106 5.96 8.98 11.15
N ASN A 107 5.26 7.85 11.16
CA ASN A 107 4.59 7.31 9.97
C ASN A 107 3.52 8.29 9.49
N LEU A 108 3.31 8.35 8.17
CA LEU A 108 2.11 8.97 7.61
C LEU A 108 0.87 8.26 8.15
N THR A 109 -0.23 8.99 8.28
CA THR A 109 -1.50 8.42 8.76
C THR A 109 -2.15 7.58 7.67
N PHE A 110 -2.77 6.48 8.09
CA PHE A 110 -3.59 5.67 7.21
C PHE A 110 -4.63 4.94 8.04
N HIS A 111 -5.89 5.04 7.62
CA HIS A 111 -7.06 4.66 8.37
C HIS A 111 -7.98 3.81 7.51
N PHE A 112 -8.81 3.02 8.16
CA PHE A 112 -9.90 2.31 7.50
C PHE A 112 -11.21 2.49 8.27
N LEU A 113 -12.32 2.40 7.55
CA LEU A 113 -13.68 2.42 8.07
C LEU A 113 -14.44 1.24 7.49
N GLU A 114 -15.16 0.52 8.33
CA GLU A 114 -15.86 -0.71 7.97
C GLU A 114 -17.35 -0.62 8.37
N GLY A 115 -18.26 -0.80 7.39
CA GLY A 115 -19.66 -1.13 7.66
C GLY A 115 -20.50 -0.02 8.32
N TYR A 116 -20.13 1.25 8.19
CA TYR A 116 -20.92 2.37 8.75
C TYR A 116 -21.76 3.09 7.70
N VAL A 117 -23.07 3.12 7.86
CA VAL A 117 -23.98 3.85 6.95
C VAL A 117 -24.49 5.14 7.57
N PHE A 118 -24.68 6.17 6.75
CA PHE A 118 -25.30 7.43 7.19
C PHE A 118 -26.82 7.29 7.14
N ALA A 119 -27.46 7.17 8.31
CA ALA A 119 -28.89 7.02 8.42
C ALA A 119 -29.62 8.35 8.12
N LYS A 120 -30.89 8.25 7.69
CA LYS A 120 -31.75 9.41 7.38
C LYS A 120 -31.92 10.40 8.55
N GLU A 121 -31.68 9.94 9.77
CA GLU A 121 -31.74 10.72 11.01
C GLU A 121 -30.45 11.52 11.28
N GLY A 122 -29.51 11.55 10.34
CA GLY A 122 -28.26 12.30 10.45
C GLY A 122 -27.25 11.67 11.38
N LYS A 123 -27.33 10.35 11.59
CA LYS A 123 -26.42 9.58 12.46
C LYS A 123 -25.76 8.46 11.67
N TRP A 124 -24.49 8.21 11.97
CA TRP A 124 -23.79 7.03 11.48
C TRP A 124 -24.18 5.80 12.31
N ILE A 125 -24.48 4.70 11.64
CA ILE A 125 -24.87 3.43 12.28
C ILE A 125 -23.96 2.34 11.72
N LYS A 126 -23.36 1.52 12.60
CA LYS A 126 -22.63 0.32 12.18
C LYS A 126 -23.64 -0.77 11.83
N GLU A 127 -23.59 -1.28 10.61
CA GLU A 127 -24.42 -2.40 10.18
C GLU A 127 -24.00 -3.68 10.91
N GLU A 128 -24.97 -4.51 11.28
CA GLU A 128 -24.70 -5.85 11.80
C GLU A 128 -24.47 -6.83 10.65
N GLY A 129 -23.44 -7.67 10.78
CA GLY A 129 -23.07 -8.67 9.76
C GLY A 129 -21.84 -8.27 8.94
N PRO A 130 -21.58 -8.96 7.81
CA PRO A 130 -20.46 -8.63 6.93
C PRO A 130 -20.59 -7.20 6.42
N PRO A 131 -19.50 -6.43 6.39
CA PRO A 131 -19.58 -5.03 6.00
C PRO A 131 -20.04 -4.87 4.56
N SER A 132 -20.93 -3.92 4.30
CA SER A 132 -21.33 -3.58 2.93
C SER A 132 -20.18 -2.94 2.12
N PHE A 133 -19.24 -2.28 2.80
CA PHE A 133 -18.09 -1.64 2.19
C PHE A 133 -16.93 -1.44 3.18
N ILE A 134 -15.74 -1.20 2.63
CA ILE A 134 -14.56 -0.76 3.37
C ILE A 134 -14.03 0.51 2.70
N ILE A 135 -13.71 1.52 3.51
CA ILE A 135 -13.00 2.73 3.06
C ILE A 135 -11.60 2.66 3.62
N VAL A 136 -10.61 3.00 2.79
CA VAL A 136 -9.22 3.17 3.21
C VAL A 136 -8.77 4.58 2.83
N SER A 137 -8.20 5.31 3.78
CA SER A 137 -7.95 6.75 3.62
C SER A 137 -6.77 7.26 4.45
N SER A 138 -6.00 8.22 3.92
CA SER A 138 -4.90 8.86 4.65
C SER A 138 -5.37 9.74 5.80
N GLU A 139 -6.63 10.16 5.80
CA GLU A 139 -7.24 11.02 6.82
C GLU A 139 -8.66 10.54 7.14
N LYS A 140 -9.16 10.89 8.34
CA LYS A 140 -10.52 10.57 8.77
C LYS A 140 -11.45 11.67 8.25
N PHE A 141 -12.25 11.37 7.23
CA PHE A 141 -13.05 12.37 6.52
C PHE A 141 -14.54 12.25 6.86
N ASN A 142 -14.93 12.54 8.11
CA ASN A 142 -16.30 12.81 8.56
C ASN A 142 -16.28 13.08 10.08
N ASP A 143 -17.46 13.39 10.63
CA ASP A 143 -17.73 13.50 12.06
C ASP A 143 -17.77 12.14 12.78
N LEU A 144 -17.64 11.02 12.07
CA LEU A 144 -17.59 9.66 12.61
C LEU A 144 -16.19 9.30 13.13
N SER A 145 -15.57 10.15 13.95
CA SER A 145 -14.20 9.92 14.42
C SER A 145 -14.02 8.58 15.15
N GLU A 146 -15.06 8.10 15.85
CA GLU A 146 -15.07 6.83 16.59
C GLU A 146 -15.11 5.58 15.70
N GLY A 147 -15.63 5.66 14.48
CA GLY A 147 -15.72 4.50 13.58
C GLY A 147 -14.43 4.19 12.83
N TRP A 148 -13.54 5.18 12.71
CA TRP A 148 -12.28 5.02 11.98
C TRP A 148 -11.20 4.34 12.82
N GLU A 149 -10.69 3.24 12.28
CA GLU A 149 -9.56 2.52 12.83
C GLU A 149 -8.26 2.91 12.12
N ASP A 150 -7.14 2.78 12.83
CA ASP A 150 -5.81 3.00 12.26
C ASP A 150 -5.28 1.70 11.69
N ILE A 151 -4.73 1.74 10.46
CA ILE A 151 -3.78 0.69 10.06
C ILE A 151 -2.56 0.85 10.97
N PRO A 152 -2.11 -0.18 11.71
CA PRO A 152 -0.98 -0.03 12.59
C PRO A 152 0.31 0.34 11.82
N PRO A 153 1.23 1.12 12.41
CA PRO A 153 2.54 1.34 11.80
C PRO A 153 3.27 0.02 11.53
N GLN A 154 4.05 -0.04 10.45
CA GLN A 154 4.75 -1.24 10.00
C GLN A 154 3.82 -2.44 9.74
N HIS A 155 2.63 -2.18 9.21
CA HIS A 155 1.69 -3.23 8.82
C HIS A 155 1.19 -3.03 7.39
N MET A 156 0.74 -4.14 6.83
CA MET A 156 -0.14 -4.19 5.69
C MET A 156 -1.52 -4.70 6.10
N MET A 157 -2.53 -4.18 5.42
CA MET A 157 -3.91 -4.60 5.51
C MET A 157 -4.26 -5.32 4.20
N LEU A 158 -4.81 -6.52 4.31
CA LEU A 158 -5.30 -7.33 3.22
C LEU A 158 -6.82 -7.38 3.35
N VAL A 159 -7.52 -7.04 2.28
CA VAL A 159 -8.99 -7.10 2.19
C VAL A 159 -9.35 -8.04 1.06
N ASP A 160 -10.06 -9.12 1.39
CA ASP A 160 -10.52 -10.08 0.41
C ASP A 160 -11.83 -9.67 -0.28
N GLU A 161 -12.31 -10.50 -1.20
CA GLU A 161 -13.56 -10.27 -1.95
C GLU A 161 -14.81 -10.24 -1.06
N ASN A 162 -14.73 -10.87 0.11
CA ASN A 162 -15.78 -10.90 1.13
C ASN A 162 -15.65 -9.73 2.12
N LYS A 163 -14.71 -8.81 1.88
CA LYS A 163 -14.41 -7.65 2.73
C LYS A 163 -13.93 -8.05 4.11
N MET A 164 -13.32 -9.23 4.24
CA MET A 164 -12.62 -9.63 5.46
C MET A 164 -11.28 -8.94 5.51
N ILE A 165 -10.99 -8.31 6.65
CA ILE A 165 -9.75 -7.58 6.90
C ILE A 165 -8.76 -8.48 7.63
N GLN A 166 -7.54 -8.58 7.11
CA GLN A 166 -6.40 -9.16 7.80
C GLN A 166 -5.27 -8.13 7.92
N LEU A 167 -4.80 -7.89 9.15
CA LEU A 167 -3.62 -7.09 9.41
C LEU A 167 -2.40 -7.99 9.55
N ARG A 168 -1.32 -7.64 8.86
CA ARG A 168 -0.06 -8.38 8.82
C ARG A 168 1.13 -7.43 9.03
N PRO A 169 2.06 -7.73 9.95
CA PRO A 169 3.29 -6.95 10.10
C PRO A 169 4.17 -6.98 8.84
N LEU A 170 4.91 -5.88 8.60
CA LEU A 170 5.88 -5.70 7.52
C LEU A 170 7.32 -5.64 8.01
#